data_AF-A0A9D1KJ72-F1
#
_entry.id   AF-A0A9D1KJ72-F1
#
_cell.length_a   1.000
_cell.length_b   1.000
_cell.length_c   1.000
_cell.angle_alpha   90.00
_cell.angle_beta   90.00
_cell.angle_gamma   90.00
#
_symmetry.space_group_name_H-M   'P 1'
#
loop_
_entity.id
_entity.type
_entity.pdbx_description
1 polymer ?
#
loop_
_entity_poly.entity_id
_entity_poly.type
_entity_poly.pdbx_seq_one_letter_code
_entity_poly.pdbx_strand_id
1 'polypeptide(L)' 'RHEYYRRLLCQLLGRLVESGQYPVSELDTLGQIVEDICYNNAKEFFGF' A
#
# COMPACT_ATOMS: atom_id res chain seq x y z
N ARG A 1 6.11 14.52 5.56
CA ARG A 1 4.72 14.41 5.05
C ARG A 1 4.43 13.05 4.43
N HIS A 2 5.30 12.49 3.58
CA HIS A 2 5.11 11.14 3.01
C HIS A 2 5.08 10.00 4.04
N GLU A 3 5.89 10.05 5.10
CA GLU A 3 5.85 9.01 6.15
C GLU A 3 4.48 8.90 6.82
N TYR A 4 3.84 10.04 7.12
CA TYR A 4 2.49 10.06 7.71
C TYR A 4 1.45 9.45 6.75
N TYR A 5 1.54 9.78 5.46
CA TYR A 5 0.71 9.15 4.43
C TYR A 5 0.92 7.63 4.38
N ARG A 6 2.17 7.16 4.38
CA ARG A 6 2.51 5.72 4.37
C ARG A 6 1.92 5.01 5.59
N ARG A 7 2.05 5.60 6.78
CA ARG A 7 1.46 5.04 8.02
C ARG A 7 -0.05 4.93 7.92
N LEU A 8 -0.74 5.98 7.46
CA LEU A 8 -2.18 5.96 7.28
C LEU A 8 -2.64 4.93 6.24
N LEU A 9 -1.94 4.81 5.11
CA LEU A 9 -2.21 3.83 4.06
C LEU A 9 -2.08 2.40 4.63
N CYS A 10 -0.97 2.08 5.28
CA CYS A 10 -0.76 0.76 5.88
C CYS A 10 -1.81 0.47 6.97
N GLN A 11 -2.20 1.47 7.78
CA GLN A 11 -3.22 1.31 8.81
C GLN A 11 -4.64 1.11 8.22
N LEU A 12 -4.92 1.66 7.04
CA LEU A 12 -6.16 1.39 6.31
C LEU A 12 -6.16 -0.06 5.78
N LEU A 13 -5.11 -0.47 5.08
CA LEU A 13 -4.99 -1.82 4.52
C LEU A 13 -5.01 -2.90 5.61
N GLY A 14 -4.31 -2.67 6.73
CA GLY A 14 -4.34 -3.57 7.88
C GLY A 14 -5.76 -3.78 8.42
N ARG A 15 -6.55 -2.72 8.55
CA ARG A 15 -7.96 -2.84 8.98
C ARG A 15 -8.84 -3.60 7.98
N LEU A 16 -8.55 -3.50 6.69
CA LEU A 16 -9.27 -4.28 5.67
C LEU A 16 -8.97 -5.78 5.79
N VAL A 17 -7.71 -6.14 6.08
CA VAL A 17 -7.31 -7.53 6.34
C VAL A 17 -7.93 -8.03 7.65
N GLU A 18 -7.84 -7.27 8.74
CA GLU A 18 -8.41 -7.63 10.04
C GLU A 18 -9.93 -7.79 10.00
N SER A 19 -10.64 -7.01 9.17
CA SER A 19 -12.08 -7.13 8.97
C SER A 19 -12.50 -8.25 8.01
N GLY A 20 -11.53 -9.01 7.46
CA GLY A 20 -11.80 -10.11 6.52
C GLY A 20 -12.22 -9.67 5.12
N GLN A 21 -12.07 -8.37 4.79
CA GLN A 21 -12.35 -7.85 3.45
C GLN A 21 -11.23 -8.16 2.44
N TYR A 22 -10.02 -8.40 2.95
CA TYR A 22 -8.89 -8.90 2.17
C TYR A 22 -8.30 -10.15 2.84
N PRO A 23 -7.98 -11.19 2.06
CA PRO A 23 -7.41 -12.41 2.61
C PRO A 23 -5.96 -12.19 3.06
N VAL A 24 -5.61 -12.76 4.22
CA VAL A 24 -4.24 -12.71 4.76
C VAL A 24 -3.21 -13.37 3.82
N SER A 25 -3.64 -14.31 2.98
CA SER A 25 -2.80 -14.93 1.97
C SER A 25 -2.30 -13.96 0.88
N GLU A 26 -2.87 -12.76 0.78
CA GLU A 26 -2.51 -11.74 -0.21
C GLU A 26 -1.67 -10.59 0.37
N LEU A 27 -1.06 -10.77 1.55
CA LEU A 27 -0.20 -9.75 2.15
C LEU A 27 0.97 -9.32 1.23
N ASP A 28 1.53 -10.25 0.45
CA ASP A 28 2.58 -9.94 -0.53
C ASP A 28 2.06 -8.99 -1.62
N THR A 29 0.86 -9.24 -2.13
CA THR A 29 0.18 -8.36 -3.10
C THR A 29 -0.09 -6.98 -2.50
N LEU A 30 -0.55 -6.92 -1.25
CA LEU A 30 -0.76 -5.65 -0.54
C LEU A 30 0.56 -4.88 -0.34
N GLY A 31 1.67 -5.58 -0.09
CA GLY A 31 3.01 -4.99 -0.06
C GLY A 31 3.37 -4.33 -1.39
N GLN A 32 3.18 -5.04 -2.50
CA GLN A 32 3.42 -4.49 -3.84
C GLN A 32 2.57 -3.25 -4.11
N ILE A 33 1.28 -3.27 -3.74
CA ILE A 33 0.39 -2.10 -3.88
C ILE A 33 0.91 -0.90 -3.10
N VAL A 34 1.43 -1.11 -1.88
CA VAL A 34 2.01 -0.01 -1.08
C VAL A 34 3.24 0.56 -1.77
N GLU A 35 4.14 -0.27 -2.30
CA GLU A 35 5.33 0.19 -3.04
C GLU A 35 4.94 0.96 -4.30
N ASP A 36 3.96 0.47 -5.03
CA ASP A 36 3.47 1.08 -6.27
C ASP A 36 2.87 2.46 -6.00
N ILE A 37 1.99 2.56 -5.00
CA ILE A 37 1.39 3.84 -4.59
C ILE A 37 2.45 4.82 -4.08
N CYS A 38 3.43 4.33 -3.31
CA CYS A 38 4.40 5.19 -2.64
C CYS A 38 5.57 5.63 -3.52
N TYR A 39 5.84 4.91 -4.61
CA TYR A 39 6.99 5.19 -5.46
C TYR A 39 6.81 4.73 -6.91
N ASN A 40 6.55 3.44 -7.19
CA ASN A 40 6.71 2.91 -8.56
C ASN A 40 5.76 3.59 -9.56
N ASN A 41 4.51 3.87 -9.18
CA ASN A 41 3.56 4.56 -10.05
C ASN A 41 4.01 5.99 -10.37
N ALA A 42 4.52 6.72 -9.37
CA ALA A 42 5.01 8.07 -9.60
C ALA A 42 6.26 8.05 -10.49
N LYS A 43 7.16 7.11 -10.25
CA LYS A 43 8.35 6.90 -11.07
C LYS A 43 7.99 6.60 -12.52
N GLU A 44 7.06 5.67 -12.76
CA GLU A 44 6.61 5.30 -14.10
C GLU A 44 5.89 6.46 -14.79
N PHE A 45 5.02 7.17 -14.07
CA PHE A 45 4.24 8.27 -14.63
C PHE A 45 5.10 9.49 -15.01
N PHE A 46 6.09 9.84 -14.18
CA PHE A 46 6.94 11.01 -14.40
C PHE A 46 8.29 10.68 -15.08
N GLY A 47 8.64 9.40 -15.22
CA GLY A 47 9.79 8.94 -15.99
C GLY A 47 11.16 9.30 -15.43
N PHE A 48 11.36 9.24 -14.11
CA PHE A 48 12.65 9.55 -13.45
C PHE A 48 13.36 8.34 -12.84
#